data_AF-A0A8C6FZW1-F1
#
_entry.id   AF-A0A8C6FZW1-F1
#
_cell.length_a   1.000
_cell.length_b   1.000
_cell.length_c   1.000
_cell.angle_alpha   90.00
_cell.angle_beta   90.00
_cell.angle_gamma   90.00
#
_symmetry.space_group_name_H-M   'P 1'
#
loop_
_entity.id
_entity.type
_entity.pdbx_description
1 polymer ?
#
loop_
_entity_poly.entity_id
_entity_poly.type
_entity_poly.pdbx_seq_one_letter_code
_entity_poly.pdbx_strand_id
1 'polypeptide(L)'
;MAVSRYRRFLKLCEEWPVDETKRGRDLGAYLRQRVAQAFREGENTQIAEPEACDQMYESLARLHSNYYKHKYPRPRDTSFSGLSLEEYKLILSTDTLDEFKEMNKSTWKKLQEKFAPGSPEGKHPTWARALPRPRT
;
A
#
# COMPACT_ATOMS: atom_id res chain seq x y z
N MET A 1 -5.40 -25.82 -30.45
CA MET A 1 -3.98 -25.37 -30.48
C MET A 1 -3.79 -24.35 -29.37
N ALA A 2 -3.04 -24.69 -28.33
CA ALA A 2 -2.82 -23.80 -27.19
C ALA A 2 -2.05 -22.57 -27.67
N VAL A 3 -2.72 -21.42 -27.75
CA VAL A 3 -2.03 -20.13 -27.77
C VAL A 3 -1.02 -20.16 -26.63
N SER A 4 0.26 -19.90 -26.93
CA SER A 4 1.35 -19.93 -25.95
C SER A 4 0.90 -19.19 -24.67
N ARG A 5 1.15 -19.77 -23.49
CA ARG A 5 0.73 -19.17 -22.19
C ARG A 5 1.17 -17.72 -22.11
N TYR A 6 2.38 -17.44 -22.58
CA TYR A 6 2.92 -16.10 -22.71
C TYR A 6 2.00 -15.13 -23.50
N ARG A 7 1.51 -15.51 -24.69
CA ARG A 7 0.57 -14.68 -25.45
C ARG A 7 -0.74 -14.41 -24.71
N ARG A 8 -1.23 -15.37 -23.91
CA ARG A 8 -2.42 -15.17 -23.07
C ARG A 8 -2.17 -14.11 -22.00
N PHE A 9 -1.02 -14.16 -21.32
CA PHE A 9 -0.61 -13.13 -20.35
C PHE A 9 -0.38 -11.76 -21.00
N LEU A 10 0.20 -11.71 -22.20
CA LEU A 10 0.37 -10.45 -22.93
C LEU A 10 -0.96 -9.78 -23.24
N LYS A 11 -1.94 -10.53 -23.77
CA LYS A 11 -3.29 -10.01 -24.01
C LYS A 11 -3.94 -9.49 -22.72
N LEU A 12 -3.82 -10.24 -21.63
CA LEU A 12 -4.33 -9.80 -20.34
C LEU A 12 -3.66 -8.50 -19.88
N CYS A 13 -2.36 -8.34 -20.08
CA CYS A 13 -1.64 -7.11 -19.76
C CYS A 13 -2.02 -5.92 -20.65
N GLU A 14 -2.43 -6.16 -21.89
CA GLU A 14 -2.96 -5.11 -22.78
C GLU A 14 -4.33 -4.63 -22.31
N GLU A 15 -5.19 -5.55 -21.91
CA GLU A 15 -6.55 -5.22 -21.45
C GLU A 15 -6.57 -4.64 -20.03
N TRP A 16 -5.54 -4.88 -19.22
CA TRP A 16 -5.50 -4.43 -17.83
C TRP A 16 -5.17 -2.92 -17.72
N PRO A 17 -6.08 -2.09 -17.19
CA PRO A 17 -5.85 -0.65 -17.09
C PRO A 17 -4.77 -0.31 -16.06
N VAL A 18 -4.06 0.80 -16.28
CA VAL A 18 -3.10 1.35 -15.31
C VAL A 18 -3.73 2.57 -14.65
N ASP A 19 -3.72 2.58 -13.31
CA ASP A 19 -4.13 3.74 -12.54
C ASP A 19 -2.92 4.64 -12.26
N GLU A 20 -2.83 5.76 -13.01
CA GLU A 20 -1.75 6.74 -12.87
C GLU A 20 -1.68 7.35 -11.47
N THR A 21 -2.81 7.40 -10.75
CA THR A 21 -2.86 7.95 -9.39
C THR A 21 -2.12 7.06 -8.38
N LYS A 22 -1.89 5.78 -8.70
CA LYS A 22 -1.25 4.77 -7.83
C LYS A 22 0.17 4.46 -8.26
N ARG A 23 0.96 5.51 -8.49
CA ARG A 23 2.38 5.40 -8.88
C ARG A 23 3.14 4.44 -7.96
N GLY A 24 3.81 3.46 -8.55
CA GLY A 24 4.61 2.44 -7.84
C GLY A 24 3.81 1.35 -7.10
N ARG A 25 2.47 1.43 -7.09
CA ARG A 25 1.58 0.46 -6.41
C ARG A 25 0.47 -0.09 -7.31
N ASP A 26 0.37 0.42 -8.54
CA ASP A 26 -0.61 -0.04 -9.51
C ASP A 26 -0.41 -1.51 -9.87
N LEU A 27 -1.52 -2.26 -9.83
CA LEU A 27 -1.50 -3.70 -10.09
C LEU A 27 -1.20 -4.00 -11.56
N GLY A 28 -1.70 -3.20 -12.51
CA GLY A 28 -1.42 -3.39 -13.93
C GLY A 28 0.06 -3.23 -14.25
N ALA A 29 0.69 -2.19 -13.72
CA ALA A 29 2.14 -1.97 -13.84
C ALA A 29 2.94 -3.13 -13.23
N TYR A 30 2.54 -3.57 -12.03
CA TYR A 30 3.15 -4.71 -11.35
C TYR A 30 3.02 -6.02 -12.15
N LEU A 31 1.84 -6.30 -12.71
CA LEU A 31 1.60 -7.49 -13.54
C LEU A 31 2.51 -7.50 -14.77
N ARG A 32 2.67 -6.38 -15.47
CA ARG A 32 3.59 -6.28 -16.63
C ARG A 32 5.02 -6.58 -16.23
N GLN A 33 5.49 -6.00 -15.12
CA GLN A 33 6.82 -6.26 -14.59
C GLN A 33 7.02 -7.74 -14.24
N ARG A 34 6.03 -8.37 -13.59
CA ARG A 34 6.07 -9.78 -13.21
C ARG A 34 6.05 -10.71 -14.41
N VAL A 35 5.23 -10.42 -15.42
CA VAL A 35 5.20 -11.20 -16.67
C VAL A 35 6.55 -11.11 -17.39
N ALA A 36 7.14 -9.92 -17.49
CA ALA A 36 8.48 -9.75 -18.07
C ALA A 36 9.57 -10.52 -17.30
N GLN A 37 9.47 -10.59 -15.96
CA GLN A 37 10.40 -11.34 -15.13
C GLN A 37 10.20 -12.86 -15.20
N ALA A 38 8.95 -13.32 -15.27
CA ALA A 38 8.62 -14.74 -15.29
C ALA A 38 8.86 -15.36 -16.67
N PHE A 39 8.61 -14.62 -17.75
CA PHE A 39 8.76 -15.07 -19.13
C PHE A 39 9.95 -14.38 -19.82
N ARG A 40 11.14 -14.42 -19.20
CA ARG A 40 12.36 -13.80 -19.78
C ARG A 40 12.69 -14.32 -21.18
N GLU A 41 12.40 -15.60 -21.43
CA GLU A 41 12.64 -16.27 -22.71
C GLU A 41 11.36 -16.30 -23.59
N GLY A 42 10.34 -15.53 -23.21
CA GLY A 42 9.05 -15.48 -23.90
C GLY A 42 8.39 -16.85 -23.95
N GLU A 43 8.11 -17.32 -25.16
CA GLU A 43 7.44 -18.61 -25.42
C GLU A 43 8.30 -19.84 -25.09
N ASN A 44 9.62 -19.67 -25.03
CA ASN A 44 10.56 -20.77 -24.76
C ASN A 44 10.79 -21.02 -23.26
N THR A 45 10.23 -20.16 -22.41
CA THR A 45 10.39 -20.27 -20.96
C THR A 45 9.84 -21.58 -20.44
N GLN A 46 10.68 -22.38 -19.79
CA GLN A 46 10.27 -23.62 -19.14
C GLN A 46 9.52 -23.32 -17.84
N ILE A 47 8.21 -23.56 -17.84
CA ILE A 47 7.38 -23.39 -16.65
C ILE A 47 7.44 -24.69 -15.84
N ALA A 48 8.00 -24.63 -14.63
CA ALA A 48 8.11 -25.78 -13.74
C ALA A 48 6.73 -26.37 -13.36
N GLU A 49 5.73 -25.51 -13.15
CA GLU A 49 4.37 -25.93 -12.79
C GLU A 49 3.32 -25.27 -13.71
N PRO A 50 2.96 -25.94 -14.83
CA PRO A 50 2.07 -25.35 -15.83
C PRO A 50 0.65 -25.15 -15.34
N GLU A 51 0.14 -26.05 -14.47
CA GLU A 51 -1.23 -25.96 -13.95
C GLU A 51 -1.41 -24.75 -13.03
N ALA A 52 -0.47 -24.50 -12.12
CA ALA A 52 -0.50 -23.32 -11.26
C ALA A 52 -0.44 -22.02 -12.08
N CYS A 53 0.32 -22.01 -13.17
CA CYS A 53 0.39 -20.88 -14.10
C CYS A 53 -0.96 -20.62 -14.79
N ASP A 54 -1.62 -21.68 -15.27
CA ASP A 54 -2.95 -21.58 -15.88
C ASP A 54 -4.02 -21.15 -14.84
N GLN A 55 -3.98 -21.67 -13.60
CA GLN A 55 -4.88 -21.24 -12.51
C GLN A 55 -4.70 -19.77 -12.14
N MET A 56 -3.45 -19.29 -12.10
CA MET A 56 -3.15 -17.89 -11.84
C MET A 56 -3.67 -16.99 -12.96
N TYR A 57 -3.51 -17.39 -14.22
CA TYR A 57 -4.10 -16.70 -15.36
C TYR A 57 -5.62 -16.60 -15.25
N GLU A 58 -6.31 -17.71 -14.97
CA GLU A 58 -7.77 -17.73 -14.82
C GLU A 58 -8.24 -16.80 -13.70
N SER A 59 -7.52 -16.79 -12.58
CA SER A 59 -7.84 -15.94 -11.43
C SER A 59 -7.74 -14.46 -11.80
N LEU A 60 -6.69 -14.06 -12.54
CA LEU A 60 -6.53 -12.69 -13.02
C LEU A 60 -7.58 -12.34 -14.07
N ALA A 61 -7.86 -13.23 -15.02
CA ALA A 61 -8.89 -13.00 -16.04
C ALA A 61 -10.29 -12.81 -15.41
N ARG A 62 -10.63 -13.55 -14.35
CA ARG A 62 -11.87 -13.36 -13.58
C ARG A 62 -11.93 -12.01 -12.87
N LEU A 63 -10.80 -11.53 -12.34
CA LEU A 63 -10.73 -10.20 -11.73
C LEU A 63 -10.95 -9.09 -12.76
N HIS A 64 -10.24 -9.16 -13.89
CA HIS A 64 -10.33 -8.17 -14.96
C HIS A 64 -11.74 -8.06 -15.56
N SER A 65 -12.35 -9.22 -15.88
CA SER A 65 -13.73 -9.28 -16.42
C SER A 65 -14.82 -8.97 -15.38
N ASN A 66 -14.43 -8.63 -14.14
CA ASN A 66 -15.36 -8.43 -13.03
C ASN A 66 -16.34 -9.62 -12.85
N TYR A 67 -15.86 -10.85 -13.11
CA TYR A 67 -16.70 -12.05 -13.20
C TYR A 67 -17.61 -12.23 -11.97
N TYR A 68 -17.06 -12.08 -10.76
CA TYR A 68 -17.83 -12.27 -9.52
C TYR A 68 -18.82 -11.13 -9.24
N LYS A 69 -18.53 -9.91 -9.71
CA LYS A 69 -19.48 -8.79 -9.62
C LYS A 69 -20.73 -9.08 -10.47
N HIS A 70 -20.53 -9.66 -11.65
CA HIS A 70 -21.63 -10.04 -12.55
C HIS A 70 -22.33 -11.33 -12.11
N LYS A 71 -21.59 -12.29 -11.55
CA LYS A 71 -22.14 -13.56 -11.07
C LYS A 71 -23.02 -13.40 -9.82
N TYR A 72 -22.65 -12.47 -8.95
CA TYR A 72 -23.34 -12.22 -7.69
C TYR A 72 -23.73 -10.73 -7.60
N PRO A 73 -24.74 -10.29 -8.39
CA PRO A 73 -25.16 -8.90 -8.38
C PRO A 73 -25.72 -8.52 -7.01
N ARG A 74 -25.30 -7.36 -6.51
CA ARG A 74 -25.76 -6.86 -5.21
C ARG A 74 -26.90 -5.87 -5.39
N PRO A 75 -27.90 -5.85 -4.48
CA PRO A 75 -28.97 -4.87 -4.52
C PRO A 75 -28.52 -3.43 -4.26
N ARG A 76 -27.38 -3.26 -3.57
CA ARG A 76 -26.82 -1.95 -3.22
C ARG A 76 -25.31 -1.94 -3.38
N ASP A 77 -24.79 -0.82 -3.84
CA ASP A 77 -23.36 -0.54 -3.84
C ASP A 77 -22.94 0.06 -2.49
N THR A 78 -22.89 -0.79 -1.47
CA THR A 78 -22.41 -0.42 -0.14
C THR A 78 -20.96 -0.85 0.05
N SER A 79 -20.11 0.07 0.46
CA SER A 79 -18.76 -0.20 0.94
C SER A 79 -18.74 -0.22 2.47
N PHE A 80 -17.76 -0.88 3.08
CA PHE A 80 -17.64 -0.96 4.54
C PHE A 80 -17.54 0.42 5.21
N SER A 81 -16.83 1.37 4.59
CA SER A 81 -16.70 2.72 5.14
C SER A 81 -17.78 3.69 4.64
N GLY A 82 -18.76 3.22 3.86
CA GLY A 82 -19.80 4.08 3.29
C GLY A 82 -19.32 5.07 2.22
N LEU A 83 -18.05 4.98 1.80
CA LEU A 83 -17.45 5.84 0.78
C LEU A 83 -17.76 5.32 -0.62
N SER A 84 -17.91 6.26 -1.55
CA SER A 84 -18.01 6.04 -2.99
C SER A 84 -16.67 5.60 -3.59
N LEU A 85 -16.72 5.07 -4.81
CA LEU A 85 -15.53 4.61 -5.54
C LEU A 85 -14.55 5.77 -5.83
N GLU A 86 -15.06 6.95 -6.14
CA GLU A 86 -14.24 8.14 -6.41
C GLU A 86 -13.53 8.64 -5.14
N GLU A 87 -14.21 8.61 -4.00
CA GLU A 87 -13.60 8.93 -2.71
C GLU A 87 -12.48 7.94 -2.37
N TYR A 88 -12.68 6.63 -2.61
CA TYR A 88 -11.60 5.67 -2.44
C TYR A 88 -10.45 5.90 -3.40
N LYS A 89 -10.73 6.23 -4.66
CA LYS A 89 -9.69 6.52 -5.64
C LYS A 89 -8.84 7.70 -5.21
N LEU A 90 -9.48 8.77 -4.73
CA LEU A 90 -8.81 9.93 -4.17
C LEU A 90 -7.98 9.54 -2.94
N ILE A 91 -8.58 8.92 -1.92
CA ILE A 91 -7.90 8.57 -0.66
C ILE A 91 -6.70 7.64 -0.89
N LEU A 92 -6.82 6.69 -1.83
CA LEU A 92 -5.77 5.72 -2.14
C LEU A 92 -4.74 6.21 -3.17
N SER A 93 -4.92 7.42 -3.72
CA SER A 93 -3.94 8.04 -4.59
C SER A 93 -2.61 8.19 -3.86
N THR A 94 -1.51 8.16 -4.60
CA THR A 94 -0.18 8.30 -3.99
C THR A 94 0.00 9.69 -3.38
N ASP A 95 -0.58 10.72 -4.01
CA ASP A 95 -0.44 12.12 -3.56
C ASP A 95 -1.12 12.34 -2.20
N THR A 96 -2.37 11.91 -2.04
CA THR A 96 -3.08 12.00 -0.75
C THR A 96 -2.40 11.19 0.34
N LEU A 97 -1.88 10.00 0.02
CA LEU A 97 -1.19 9.18 1.02
C LEU A 97 0.14 9.79 1.44
N ASP A 98 0.85 10.47 0.56
CA ASP A 98 2.08 11.17 0.91
C ASP A 98 1.80 12.42 1.74
N GLU A 99 0.73 13.17 1.43
CA GLU A 99 0.23 14.25 2.30
C GLU A 99 -0.12 13.73 3.70
N PHE A 100 -0.86 12.61 3.80
CA PHE A 100 -1.18 12.00 5.08
C PHE A 100 0.08 11.57 5.86
N LYS A 101 1.11 11.05 5.20
CA LYS A 101 2.39 10.73 5.86
C LYS A 101 3.07 11.97 6.42
N GLU A 102 3.13 13.06 5.65
CA GLU A 102 3.76 14.30 6.10
C GLU A 102 2.98 14.96 7.26
N MET A 103 1.65 14.96 7.17
CA MET A 103 0.78 15.40 8.28
C MET A 103 0.98 14.56 9.53
N ASN A 104 1.08 13.24 9.39
CA ASN A 104 1.31 12.33 10.52
C ASN A 104 2.68 12.60 11.16
N LYS A 105 3.76 12.79 10.38
CA LYS A 105 5.07 13.19 10.92
C LYS A 105 5.01 14.53 11.68
N SER A 106 4.31 15.52 11.15
CA SER A 106 4.16 16.85 11.78
C SER A 106 3.38 16.77 13.10
N THR A 107 2.29 16.01 13.12
CA THR A 107 1.48 15.80 14.33
C THR A 107 2.21 14.94 15.37
N TRP A 108 2.95 13.90 14.95
CA TRP A 108 3.80 13.11 15.81
C TRP A 108 4.91 13.95 16.46
N LYS A 109 5.56 14.84 15.70
CA LYS A 109 6.54 15.80 16.25
C LYS A 109 5.92 16.71 17.31
N LYS A 110 4.75 17.27 17.05
CA LYS A 110 4.03 18.10 18.03
C LYS A 110 3.62 17.33 19.29
N LEU A 111 3.23 16.07 19.15
CA LEU A 111 2.96 15.20 20.29
C LEU A 111 4.26 14.89 21.05
N GLN A 112 5.33 14.53 20.36
CA GLN A 112 6.64 14.28 20.95
C GLN A 112 7.16 15.51 21.71
N GLU A 113 7.03 16.73 21.18
CA GLU A 113 7.41 17.96 21.86
C GLU A 113 6.58 18.23 23.12
N LYS A 114 5.28 17.90 23.09
CA LYS A 114 4.40 18.04 24.26
C LYS A 114 4.69 17.01 25.36
N PHE A 115 5.19 15.84 24.98
CA PHE A 115 5.50 14.74 25.90
C PHE A 115 7.00 14.58 26.19
N ALA A 116 7.86 15.32 25.51
CA ALA A 116 9.28 15.38 25.82
C ALA A 116 9.42 16.08 27.18
N PRO A 117 10.01 15.43 28.20
CA PRO A 117 10.32 16.09 29.45
C PRO A 117 11.28 17.23 29.12
N GLY A 118 10.89 18.47 29.43
CA GLY A 118 11.77 19.62 29.28
C GLY A 118 13.11 19.31 29.92
N SER A 119 14.20 19.57 29.19
CA SER A 119 15.58 19.39 29.67
C SER A 119 15.70 19.85 31.13
N PRO A 120 16.28 19.06 32.05
CA PRO A 120 16.49 19.48 33.43
C PRO A 120 17.67 20.46 33.50
N GLU A 121 17.63 21.56 32.75
CA GLU A 121 18.55 22.68 32.97
C GLU A 121 17.98 23.56 34.08
N GLY A 122 18.37 23.18 35.30
CA GLY A 122 18.80 24.11 36.32
C GLY A 122 17.74 24.70 37.22
N LYS A 123 17.34 23.99 38.28
CA LYS A 123 16.96 24.59 39.58
C LYS A 123 17.31 23.63 40.73
N HIS A 124 18.56 23.66 41.19
CA HIS A 124 18.83 23.27 42.58
C HIS A 124 18.00 24.19 43.48
N PRO A 125 17.16 23.65 44.37
CA PRO A 125 16.31 24.50 45.19
C PRO A 125 17.16 25.17 46.27
N THR A 126 17.07 26.50 46.32
CA THR A 126 17.88 27.42 47.15
C THR A 126 17.68 27.27 48.66
N TRP A 127 16.81 26.36 49.12
CA TRP A 127 16.63 26.05 50.54
C TRP A 127 17.74 25.15 51.11
N ALA A 128 18.59 24.55 50.27
CA ALA A 128 19.71 23.73 50.72
C ALA A 128 20.90 24.52 51.31
N ARG A 129 20.77 25.85 51.47
CA ARG A 129 21.81 26.71 52.04
C ARG A 129 21.34 27.38 53.33
N ALA A 130 21.23 26.61 54.41
CA ALA A 130 21.60 27.01 55.77
C ALA A 130 21.07 26.00 56.79
N LEU A 131 21.94 25.14 57.30
CA LEU A 131 21.85 24.66 58.67
C LEU A 131 23.20 24.94 59.33
N PRO A 132 23.27 25.83 60.34
CA PRO A 132 24.50 26.02 61.10
C PRO A 132 24.74 24.77 61.94
N ARG A 133 25.94 24.20 61.84
CA ARG A 133 26.39 23.11 62.73
C ARG A 133 26.53 23.65 64.16
N PRO A 134 26.14 22.88 65.19
CA PRO A 134 26.41 23.25 66.57
C PRO A 134 27.90 23.11 66.87
N ARG A 135 28.47 24.11 67.55
CA ARG A 135 29.82 24.06 68.13
C ARG A 135 29.79 23.16 69.37
N THR A 136 30.76 22.26 69.47
CA THR A 136 31.22 21.65 70.73
C THR A 136 31.92 22.68 71.59
#